data_AF-A0A7D8UID6-F1
#
_entry.id   AF-A0A7D8UID6-F1
#
_cell.length_a   1.000
_cell.length_b   1.000
_cell.length_c   1.000
_cell.angle_alpha   90.00
_cell.angle_beta   90.00
_cell.angle_gamma   90.00
#
_symmetry.space_group_name_H-M   'P 1'
#
loop_
_entity.id
_entity.type
_entity.pdbx_description
1 polymer ?
#
loop_
_entity_poly.entity_id
_entity_poly.type
_entity_poly.pdbx_seq_one_letter_code
_entity_poly.pdbx_strand_id
1 'polypeptide(L)'
;TANGNGNANTSVSEDEDEEEDEDEETRRLKKIARIASIRCFRTLAISLLLCGCLKSSYDFCIRGLGAAPGDEDLLQAKEYIQLMARRRLKLSSDEEVDISELPDQGLVRREIYPWNTHEPDRFSQETLDFLNKELESVAPKCEVKVTELPTLLEGIGELESTNKQLGLFAKEDIEPGEELLDEISLLAANNVLKDSLCDACSSVLPPLTADSKVVGCPDCDDIMFCDTTCLERAQDSYHPAICNTDIDTIAKDPDPKEKPFALYLLLIGRALAMAATQQVHPLELKEVKYIWGDFLPSASNTIPLSPNAGPPPTWTLPFSFSSNISGPLHVLEKMDIDIFASLDTYDLWVFNT
;
A
#
# COMPACT_ATOMS: atom_id res chain seq x y z
N THR A 1 6.42 53.59 38.06
CA THR A 1 7.24 53.96 39.23
C THR A 1 7.47 52.73 40.08
N ALA A 2 8.75 52.37 40.22
CA ALA A 2 9.39 51.41 41.15
C ALA A 2 8.83 49.97 41.27
N ASN A 3 9.46 48.95 40.68
CA ASN A 3 10.70 48.21 41.04
C ASN A 3 10.56 47.22 42.22
N GLY A 4 10.79 45.95 41.95
CA GLY A 4 10.84 44.83 42.91
C GLY A 4 11.42 43.59 42.24
N ASN A 5 12.75 43.55 42.17
CA ASN A 5 13.59 42.55 41.52
C ASN A 5 13.58 41.24 42.34
N GLY A 6 13.42 40.08 41.69
CA GLY A 6 13.43 38.76 42.33
C GLY A 6 13.77 37.68 41.33
N ASN A 7 15.06 37.60 40.99
CA ASN A 7 15.66 36.66 40.06
C ASN A 7 15.70 35.26 40.71
N ALA A 8 14.99 34.29 40.16
CA ALA A 8 15.14 32.87 40.51
C ALA A 8 15.48 32.10 39.23
N ASN A 9 16.79 31.89 39.05
CA ASN A 9 17.36 30.92 38.12
C ASN A 9 16.80 29.53 38.45
N THR A 10 15.95 28.98 37.58
CA THR A 10 15.69 27.55 37.57
C THR A 10 16.83 26.90 36.80
N SER A 11 17.84 26.43 37.53
CA SER A 11 18.94 25.64 37.01
C SER A 11 18.41 24.35 36.40
N VAL A 12 18.71 24.17 35.12
CA VAL A 12 18.79 22.86 34.46
C VAL A 12 19.90 22.08 35.18
N SER A 13 19.55 21.07 35.94
CA SER A 13 20.42 19.93 36.27
C SER A 13 19.98 18.83 35.30
N GLU A 14 20.64 18.69 34.15
CA GLU A 14 21.75 17.74 33.98
C GLU A 14 21.34 16.34 34.46
N ASP A 15 20.58 15.67 33.59
CA ASP A 15 20.35 14.23 33.55
C ASP A 15 21.67 13.48 33.23
N GLU A 16 22.69 13.58 34.10
CA GLU A 16 24.00 12.94 33.86
C GLU A 16 24.30 11.70 34.74
N ASP A 17 23.36 11.21 35.57
CA ASP A 17 23.67 10.15 36.55
C ASP A 17 22.76 8.89 36.47
N GLU A 18 22.49 8.37 35.26
CA GLU A 18 21.87 7.03 35.07
C GLU A 18 22.66 6.10 34.11
N GLU A 19 23.94 6.37 33.81
CA GLU A 19 24.77 5.54 32.91
C GLU A 19 25.73 4.54 33.60
N GLU A 20 25.73 4.41 34.94
CA GLU A 20 26.81 3.67 35.63
C GLU A 20 26.62 2.14 35.79
N ASP A 21 25.45 1.57 35.48
CA ASP A 21 25.18 0.12 35.69
C ASP A 21 24.85 -0.68 34.42
N GLU A 22 25.11 -0.15 33.22
CA GLU A 22 24.89 -0.92 31.98
C GLU A 22 26.06 -1.86 31.67
N ASP A 23 25.79 -3.14 31.50
CA ASP A 23 26.79 -4.13 31.09
C ASP A 23 27.41 -3.81 29.71
N GLU A 24 28.61 -4.33 29.48
CA GLU A 24 29.38 -4.08 28.26
C GLU A 24 28.64 -4.54 26.99
N GLU A 25 27.82 -5.59 27.10
CA GLU A 25 27.02 -6.14 26.01
C GLU A 25 25.91 -5.16 25.59
N THR A 26 25.19 -4.60 26.57
CA THR A 26 24.13 -3.60 26.36
C THR A 26 24.68 -2.36 25.68
N ARG A 27 25.84 -1.85 26.14
CA ARG A 27 26.51 -0.70 25.49
C ARG A 27 26.90 -1.02 24.04
N ARG A 28 27.40 -2.24 23.78
CA ARG A 28 27.75 -2.68 22.43
C ARG A 28 26.52 -2.78 21.53
N LEU A 29 25.43 -3.35 22.02
CA LEU A 29 24.16 -3.47 21.29
C LEU A 29 23.57 -2.11 20.96
N LYS A 30 23.53 -1.18 21.93
CA LYS A 30 23.10 0.21 21.70
C LYS A 30 23.95 0.91 20.64
N LYS A 31 25.27 0.71 20.65
CA LYS A 31 26.17 1.26 19.63
C LYS A 31 25.87 0.69 18.23
N ILE A 32 25.64 -0.61 18.13
CA ILE A 32 25.27 -1.27 16.86
C ILE A 32 23.91 -0.74 16.38
N ALA A 33 22.91 -0.69 17.26
CA ALA A 33 21.58 -0.16 16.95
C ALA A 33 21.67 1.28 16.43
N ARG A 34 22.44 2.15 17.11
CA ARG A 34 22.66 3.53 16.65
C ARG A 34 23.26 3.59 15.25
N ILE A 35 24.32 2.83 14.99
CA ILE A 35 24.97 2.79 13.65
C ILE A 35 23.99 2.28 12.59
N ALA A 36 23.22 1.23 12.91
CA ALA A 36 22.22 0.68 12.01
C ALA A 36 21.10 1.69 11.72
N SER A 37 20.57 2.38 12.73
CA SER A 37 19.54 3.41 12.57
C SER A 37 20.01 4.56 11.68
N ILE A 38 21.25 5.04 11.84
CA ILE A 38 21.82 6.09 10.98
C ILE A 38 21.88 5.61 9.52
N ARG A 39 22.29 4.37 9.28
CA ARG A 39 22.29 3.78 7.93
C ARG A 39 20.88 3.69 7.36
N CYS A 40 19.89 3.27 8.16
CA CYS A 40 18.49 3.24 7.74
C CYS A 40 18.00 4.64 7.34
N PHE A 41 18.31 5.68 8.12
CA PHE A 41 17.95 7.06 7.77
C PHE A 41 18.58 7.51 6.46
N ARG A 42 19.88 7.22 6.24
CA ARG A 42 20.57 7.52 4.97
C ARG A 42 19.87 6.84 3.78
N THR A 43 19.63 5.54 3.89
CA THR A 43 18.98 4.75 2.84
C THR A 43 17.57 5.27 2.55
N LEU A 44 16.74 5.47 3.58
CA LEU A 44 15.37 5.95 3.42
C LEU A 44 15.32 7.35 2.79
N ALA A 45 16.14 8.29 3.28
CA ALA A 45 16.17 9.64 2.74
C ALA A 45 16.46 9.64 1.23
N ILE A 46 17.49 8.91 0.79
CA ILE A 46 17.90 8.86 -0.62
C ILE A 46 16.90 8.07 -1.45
N SER A 47 16.48 6.87 -1.01
CA SER A 47 15.53 6.04 -1.76
C SER A 47 14.19 6.75 -1.97
N LEU A 48 13.67 7.43 -0.96
CA LEU A 48 12.42 8.19 -1.07
C LEU A 48 12.55 9.42 -1.96
N LEU A 49 13.72 10.09 -1.94
CA LEU A 49 14.03 11.15 -2.90
C LEU A 49 13.97 10.62 -4.33
N LEU A 50 14.54 9.45 -4.60
CA LEU A 50 14.53 8.82 -5.91
C LEU A 50 13.12 8.44 -6.35
N CYS A 51 12.27 7.96 -5.45
CA CYS A 51 10.85 7.72 -5.74
C CYS A 51 10.06 9.03 -5.97
N GLY A 52 10.57 10.19 -5.52
CA GLY A 52 9.87 11.47 -5.59
C GLY A 52 9.00 11.79 -4.36
N CYS A 53 9.09 11.00 -3.30
CA CYS A 53 8.42 11.24 -2.01
C CYS A 53 9.22 12.29 -1.19
N LEU A 54 9.16 13.55 -1.62
CA LEU A 54 10.03 14.62 -1.10
C LEU A 54 9.79 14.92 0.38
N LYS A 55 8.53 14.89 0.83
CA LYS A 55 8.17 15.15 2.23
C LYS A 55 8.75 14.07 3.16
N SER A 56 8.43 12.81 2.92
CA SER A 56 8.95 11.68 3.70
C SER A 56 10.48 11.61 3.62
N SER A 57 11.06 11.84 2.45
CA SER A 57 12.53 11.91 2.27
C SER A 57 13.16 12.97 3.18
N TYR A 58 12.59 14.18 3.21
CA TYR A 58 13.03 15.26 4.09
C TYR A 58 12.90 14.88 5.57
N ASP A 59 11.75 14.32 5.98
CA ASP A 59 11.49 13.97 7.37
C ASP A 59 12.47 12.90 7.89
N PHE A 60 12.73 11.84 7.12
CA PHE A 60 13.74 10.84 7.48
C PHE A 60 15.16 11.43 7.50
N CYS A 61 15.48 12.35 6.58
CA CYS A 61 16.76 13.03 6.56
C CYS A 61 16.98 13.88 7.82
N ILE A 62 15.98 14.65 8.26
CA ILE A 62 16.07 15.49 9.46
C ILE A 62 16.14 14.63 10.72
N ARG A 63 15.36 13.55 10.82
CA ARG A 63 15.45 12.59 11.94
C ARG A 63 16.85 11.97 12.04
N GLY A 64 17.43 11.59 10.90
CA GLY A 64 18.81 11.10 10.83
C GLY A 64 19.82 12.14 11.31
N LEU A 65 19.70 13.39 10.87
CA LEU A 65 20.57 14.49 11.32
C LEU A 65 20.36 14.82 12.80
N GLY A 66 19.17 14.62 13.35
CA GLY A 66 18.93 14.69 14.79
C GLY A 66 19.74 13.64 15.56
N ALA A 67 19.85 12.42 15.03
CA ALA A 67 20.65 11.34 15.62
C ALA A 67 22.17 11.47 15.35
N ALA A 68 22.55 12.08 14.23
CA ALA A 68 23.93 12.30 13.81
C ALA A 68 24.09 13.62 13.02
N PRO A 69 24.29 14.77 13.72
CA PRO A 69 24.29 16.08 13.07
C PRO A 69 25.40 16.33 12.04
N GLY A 70 26.55 15.66 12.20
CA GLY A 70 27.72 15.79 11.32
C GLY A 70 27.80 14.72 10.24
N ASP A 71 26.71 14.02 9.96
CA ASP A 71 26.66 12.95 8.98
C ASP A 71 26.73 13.50 7.55
N GLU A 72 27.86 13.30 6.86
CA GLU A 72 28.10 13.86 5.52
C GLU A 72 27.08 13.38 4.48
N ASP A 73 26.69 12.10 4.51
CA ASP A 73 25.72 11.54 3.56
C ASP A 73 24.33 12.17 3.74
N LEU A 74 23.89 12.36 4.99
CA LEU A 74 22.61 13.00 5.28
C LEU A 74 22.63 14.50 4.97
N LEU A 75 23.74 15.20 5.22
CA LEU A 75 23.89 16.60 4.83
C LEU A 75 23.80 16.76 3.32
N GLN A 76 24.47 15.89 2.58
CA GLN A 76 24.41 15.86 1.13
C GLN A 76 22.99 15.51 0.62
N ALA A 77 22.33 14.51 1.22
CA ALA A 77 20.95 14.16 0.89
C ALA A 77 20.01 15.36 1.11
N LYS A 78 20.16 16.07 2.23
CA LYS A 78 19.37 17.28 2.53
C LYS A 78 19.51 18.35 1.44
N GLU A 79 20.73 18.61 0.95
CA GLU A 79 20.96 19.55 -0.14
C GLU A 79 20.23 19.14 -1.42
N TYR A 80 20.31 17.85 -1.80
CA TYR A 80 19.61 17.33 -2.98
C TYR A 80 18.09 17.40 -2.84
N ILE A 81 17.55 17.05 -1.66
CA ILE A 81 16.12 17.13 -1.36
C ILE A 81 15.65 18.57 -1.50
N GLN A 82 16.36 19.53 -0.91
CA GLN A 82 16.02 20.95 -1.00
C GLN A 82 16.10 21.49 -2.43
N LEU A 83 17.08 21.04 -3.23
CA LEU A 83 17.18 21.40 -4.64
C LEU A 83 15.97 20.88 -5.43
N MET A 84 15.56 19.63 -5.22
CA MET A 84 14.39 19.05 -5.89
C MET A 84 13.10 19.72 -5.43
N ALA A 85 12.95 19.98 -4.12
CA ALA A 85 11.83 20.69 -3.54
C ALA A 85 11.61 22.06 -4.18
N ARG A 86 12.66 22.90 -4.27
CA ARG A 86 12.58 24.22 -4.92
C ARG A 86 12.15 24.11 -6.37
N ARG A 87 12.73 23.17 -7.14
CA ARG A 87 12.32 22.92 -8.53
C ARG A 87 10.85 22.53 -8.63
N ARG A 88 10.37 21.70 -7.70
CA ARG A 88 9.00 21.17 -7.76
C ARG A 88 7.95 22.20 -7.37
N LEU A 89 8.27 23.02 -6.37
CA LEU A 89 7.44 24.15 -5.92
C LEU A 89 7.62 25.42 -6.79
N LYS A 90 8.53 25.39 -7.77
CA LYS A 90 8.89 26.53 -8.64
C LYS A 90 9.37 27.76 -7.87
N LEU A 91 10.11 27.53 -6.79
CA LEU A 91 10.68 28.57 -5.94
C LEU A 91 11.98 29.12 -6.53
N SER A 92 12.25 30.39 -6.27
CA SER A 92 13.54 31.05 -6.51
C SER A 92 14.59 30.59 -5.50
N SER A 93 15.86 30.96 -5.70
CA SER A 93 16.98 30.53 -4.83
C SER A 93 16.83 31.01 -3.38
N ASP A 94 16.16 32.15 -3.18
CA ASP A 94 16.15 32.88 -1.92
C ASP A 94 14.87 32.63 -1.12
N GLU A 95 13.90 31.93 -1.72
CA GLU A 95 12.66 31.51 -1.06
C GLU A 95 12.88 30.26 -0.21
N GLU A 96 12.29 30.28 0.99
CA GLU A 96 12.28 29.14 1.90
C GLU A 96 11.36 28.04 1.39
N VAL A 97 11.77 26.79 1.58
CA VAL A 97 10.96 25.63 1.23
C VAL A 97 9.98 25.37 2.37
N ASP A 98 8.68 25.54 2.10
CA ASP A 98 7.63 25.08 3.00
C ASP A 98 7.51 23.56 2.93
N ILE A 99 7.83 22.89 4.03
CA ILE A 99 7.81 21.42 4.15
C ILE A 99 6.38 20.88 4.05
N SER A 100 5.37 21.64 4.48
CA SER A 100 3.97 21.20 4.44
C SER A 100 3.42 21.11 3.02
N GLU A 101 4.01 21.87 2.08
CA GLU A 101 3.65 21.88 0.66
C GLU A 101 4.43 20.84 -0.16
N LEU A 102 5.38 20.12 0.45
CA LEU A 102 6.14 19.11 -0.27
C LEU A 102 5.25 17.94 -0.70
N PRO A 103 5.34 17.50 -1.97
CA PRO A 103 4.64 16.30 -2.39
C PRO A 103 5.27 15.08 -1.71
N ASP A 104 4.42 14.14 -1.29
CA ASP A 104 4.85 12.84 -0.79
C ASP A 104 4.47 11.68 -1.72
N GLN A 105 3.91 12.03 -2.87
CA GLN A 105 3.50 11.12 -3.92
C GLN A 105 4.58 11.06 -4.99
N GLY A 106 5.14 9.87 -5.12
CA GLY A 106 6.16 9.50 -6.05
C GLY A 106 5.65 8.58 -7.15
N LEU A 107 6.60 8.13 -7.97
CA LEU A 107 6.37 7.10 -8.97
C LEU A 107 7.46 6.04 -8.87
N VAL A 108 7.08 4.80 -9.12
CA VAL A 108 7.97 3.65 -9.19
C VAL A 108 7.69 2.85 -10.47
N ARG A 109 8.55 1.88 -10.75
CA ARG A 109 8.33 0.89 -11.79
C ARG A 109 7.78 -0.39 -11.17
N ARG A 110 7.07 -1.18 -11.97
CA ARG A 110 6.83 -2.59 -11.66
C ARG A 110 8.14 -3.37 -11.68
N GLU A 111 8.39 -4.17 -10.66
CA GLU A 111 9.51 -5.12 -10.63
C GLU A 111 8.97 -6.54 -10.45
N ILE A 112 9.44 -7.46 -11.30
CA ILE A 112 9.21 -8.89 -11.12
C ILE A 112 10.43 -9.44 -10.39
N TYR A 113 10.25 -9.83 -9.14
CA TYR A 113 11.34 -10.35 -8.34
C TYR A 113 11.75 -11.75 -8.80
N PRO A 114 13.06 -12.07 -8.91
CA PRO A 114 13.51 -13.38 -9.39
C PRO A 114 13.04 -14.58 -8.54
N TRP A 115 12.69 -14.33 -7.27
CA TRP A 115 12.17 -15.33 -6.35
C TRP A 115 10.64 -15.36 -6.29
N ASN A 116 9.94 -14.48 -7.02
CA ASN A 116 8.48 -14.52 -7.07
C ASN A 116 8.02 -15.71 -7.94
N THR A 117 7.46 -16.73 -7.29
CA THR A 117 6.90 -17.91 -7.95
C THR A 117 5.37 -17.87 -8.05
N HIS A 118 4.74 -16.78 -7.66
CA HIS A 118 3.27 -16.64 -7.59
C HIS A 118 2.66 -16.00 -8.85
N GLU A 119 3.46 -15.34 -9.68
CA GLU A 119 2.98 -14.75 -10.93
C GLU A 119 2.50 -15.83 -11.92
N PRO A 120 1.21 -15.85 -12.30
CA PRO A 120 0.71 -16.84 -13.23
C PRO A 120 1.02 -16.47 -14.69
N ASP A 121 1.12 -17.47 -15.55
CA ASP A 121 0.86 -17.25 -16.98
C ASP A 121 -0.64 -17.06 -17.18
N ARG A 122 -1.06 -15.79 -17.29
CA ARG A 122 -2.45 -15.37 -17.48
C ARG A 122 -3.08 -15.92 -18.76
N PHE A 123 -2.28 -16.35 -19.73
CA PHE A 123 -2.74 -16.83 -21.03
C PHE A 123 -2.61 -18.33 -21.20
N SER A 124 -2.13 -19.04 -20.18
CA SER A 124 -2.05 -20.51 -20.18
C SER A 124 -3.45 -21.14 -20.18
N GLN A 125 -3.55 -22.35 -20.72
CA GLN A 125 -4.81 -23.10 -20.71
C GLN A 125 -5.29 -23.38 -19.29
N GLU A 126 -4.38 -23.67 -18.36
CA GLU A 126 -4.69 -23.89 -16.95
C GLU A 126 -5.38 -22.67 -16.31
N THR A 127 -4.85 -21.46 -16.55
CA THR A 127 -5.48 -20.22 -16.09
C THR A 127 -6.85 -20.02 -16.74
N LEU A 128 -6.98 -20.25 -18.06
CA LEU A 128 -8.25 -20.10 -18.75
C LEU A 128 -9.30 -21.09 -18.23
N ASP A 129 -8.93 -22.33 -17.98
CA ASP A 129 -9.82 -23.36 -17.45
C ASP A 129 -10.29 -22.99 -16.02
N PHE A 130 -9.37 -22.50 -15.19
CA PHE A 130 -9.70 -22.00 -13.85
C PHE A 130 -10.67 -20.80 -13.91
N LEU A 131 -10.36 -19.78 -14.70
CA LEU A 131 -11.19 -18.57 -14.80
C LEU A 131 -12.58 -18.89 -15.36
N ASN A 132 -12.67 -19.75 -16.38
CA ASN A 132 -13.96 -20.17 -16.95
C ASN A 132 -14.80 -20.98 -15.96
N LYS A 133 -14.16 -21.79 -15.11
CA LYS A 133 -14.85 -22.52 -14.05
C LYS A 133 -15.42 -21.59 -12.98
N GLU A 134 -14.66 -20.59 -12.52
CA GLU A 134 -15.17 -19.59 -11.57
C GLU A 134 -16.32 -18.78 -12.21
N LEU A 135 -16.15 -18.37 -13.47
CA LEU A 135 -17.12 -17.57 -14.22
C LEU A 135 -18.46 -18.30 -14.44
N GLU A 136 -18.46 -19.64 -14.58
CA GLU A 136 -19.68 -20.43 -14.84
C GLU A 136 -20.76 -20.21 -13.77
N SER A 137 -20.35 -19.92 -12.53
CA SER A 137 -21.27 -19.68 -11.41
C SER A 137 -21.97 -18.32 -11.43
N VAL A 138 -21.36 -17.31 -12.07
CA VAL A 138 -21.80 -15.90 -12.04
C VAL A 138 -22.23 -15.35 -13.40
N ALA A 139 -21.70 -15.90 -14.50
CA ALA A 139 -22.00 -15.49 -15.87
C ALA A 139 -22.03 -16.73 -16.80
N PRO A 140 -23.03 -17.61 -16.66
CA PRO A 140 -23.04 -18.93 -17.28
C PRO A 140 -23.09 -18.91 -18.82
N LYS A 141 -23.46 -17.79 -19.45
CA LYS A 141 -23.47 -17.60 -20.92
C LYS A 141 -22.19 -16.99 -21.48
N CYS A 142 -21.21 -16.73 -20.62
CA CYS A 142 -19.92 -16.17 -20.99
C CYS A 142 -18.79 -17.17 -20.83
N GLU A 143 -17.69 -16.86 -21.50
CA GLU A 143 -16.40 -17.51 -21.36
C GLU A 143 -15.27 -16.50 -21.47
N VAL A 144 -14.18 -16.75 -20.73
CA VAL A 144 -12.94 -15.99 -20.83
C VAL A 144 -12.09 -16.56 -21.97
N LYS A 145 -11.66 -15.70 -22.90
CA LYS A 145 -10.71 -16.06 -23.97
C LYS A 145 -9.57 -15.07 -24.05
N VAL A 146 -8.45 -15.55 -24.59
CA VAL A 146 -7.35 -14.68 -25.01
C VAL A 146 -7.74 -13.99 -26.31
N THR A 147 -7.54 -12.67 -26.37
CA THR A 147 -7.66 -11.86 -27.57
C THR A 147 -6.35 -11.11 -27.82
N GLU A 148 -6.04 -10.84 -29.08
CA GLU A 148 -4.90 -10.01 -29.46
C GLU A 148 -5.42 -8.69 -30.02
N LEU A 149 -5.08 -7.60 -29.34
CA LEU A 149 -5.48 -6.25 -29.73
C LEU A 149 -4.25 -5.45 -30.19
N PRO A 150 -4.40 -4.53 -31.16
CA PRO A 150 -3.32 -3.60 -31.50
C PRO A 150 -2.90 -2.75 -30.30
N THR A 151 -1.59 -2.51 -30.16
CA THR A 151 -1.07 -1.61 -29.13
C THR A 151 -1.40 -0.17 -29.48
N LEU A 152 -2.30 0.45 -28.72
CA LEU A 152 -2.66 1.86 -28.89
C LEU A 152 -1.69 2.75 -28.11
N LEU A 153 -0.50 3.01 -28.66
CA LEU A 153 0.42 4.02 -28.14
C LEU A 153 0.33 5.28 -29.01
N GLU A 154 0.00 6.42 -28.41
CA GLU A 154 0.04 7.72 -29.10
C GLU A 154 1.48 8.02 -29.58
N GLY A 155 1.65 8.19 -30.88
CA GLY A 155 2.89 8.72 -31.48
C GLY A 155 3.88 7.71 -32.06
N ILE A 156 3.62 6.41 -31.99
CA ILE A 156 4.44 5.40 -32.69
C ILE A 156 3.65 4.91 -33.91
N GLY A 157 3.99 5.42 -35.09
CA GLY A 157 3.33 5.14 -36.36
C GLY A 157 3.52 3.72 -36.92
N GLU A 158 3.67 2.70 -36.06
CA GLU A 158 3.80 1.31 -36.47
C GLU A 158 2.62 0.48 -35.92
N LEU A 159 1.67 0.21 -36.81
CA LEU A 159 0.48 -0.65 -36.64
C LEU A 159 0.81 -2.14 -36.37
N GLU A 160 2.07 -2.51 -36.09
CA GLU A 160 2.52 -3.91 -36.14
C GLU A 160 2.66 -4.60 -34.77
N SER A 161 2.57 -3.87 -33.65
CA SER A 161 2.59 -4.52 -32.33
C SER A 161 1.19 -4.84 -31.83
N THR A 162 0.93 -6.11 -31.52
CA THR A 162 -0.28 -6.57 -30.81
C THR A 162 0.07 -6.95 -29.36
N ASN A 163 -0.93 -6.86 -28.49
CA ASN A 163 -0.84 -7.29 -27.10
C ASN A 163 -1.98 -8.27 -26.78
N LYS A 164 -1.64 -9.32 -26.04
CA LYS A 164 -2.62 -10.29 -25.54
C LYS A 164 -3.38 -9.70 -24.35
N GLN A 165 -4.70 -9.88 -24.36
CA GLN A 165 -5.60 -9.52 -23.28
C GLN A 165 -6.58 -10.66 -23.02
N LEU A 166 -7.11 -10.72 -21.80
CA LEU A 166 -8.25 -11.57 -21.48
C LEU A 166 -9.52 -10.78 -21.78
N GLY A 167 -10.42 -11.38 -22.55
CA GLY A 167 -11.73 -10.82 -22.87
C GLY A 167 -12.85 -11.76 -22.43
N LEU A 168 -14.02 -11.18 -22.17
CA LEU A 168 -15.25 -11.89 -21.89
C LEU A 168 -16.06 -12.03 -23.19
N PHE A 169 -16.41 -13.26 -23.56
CA PHE A 169 -17.11 -13.58 -24.81
C PHE A 169 -18.40 -14.31 -24.51
N ALA A 170 -19.47 -14.01 -25.24
CA ALA A 170 -20.69 -14.80 -25.21
C ALA A 170 -20.46 -16.15 -25.91
N LYS A 171 -20.85 -17.25 -25.26
CA LYS A 171 -20.90 -18.59 -25.88
C LYS A 171 -22.30 -18.98 -26.36
N GLU A 172 -23.30 -18.21 -25.95
CA GLU A 172 -24.72 -18.37 -26.29
C GLU A 172 -25.34 -16.99 -26.55
N ASP A 173 -26.50 -16.96 -27.21
CA ASP A 173 -27.25 -15.73 -27.43
C ASP A 173 -27.74 -15.15 -26.09
N ILE A 174 -27.60 -13.83 -25.92
CA ILE A 174 -28.03 -13.07 -24.75
C ILE A 174 -29.15 -12.13 -25.19
N GLU A 175 -30.33 -12.29 -24.61
CA GLU A 175 -31.51 -11.51 -24.99
C GLU A 175 -31.46 -10.09 -24.42
N PRO A 176 -32.12 -9.10 -25.05
CA PRO A 176 -32.21 -7.74 -24.51
C PRO A 176 -32.81 -7.71 -23.10
N GLY A 177 -32.04 -7.18 -22.14
CA GLY A 177 -32.46 -7.08 -20.73
C GLY A 177 -32.22 -8.34 -19.91
N GLU A 178 -31.62 -9.39 -20.48
CA GLU A 178 -31.13 -10.54 -19.74
C GLU A 178 -29.94 -10.15 -18.85
N GLU A 179 -29.90 -10.68 -17.63
CA GLU A 179 -28.79 -10.51 -16.71
C GLU A 179 -27.59 -11.33 -17.20
N LEU A 180 -26.46 -10.65 -17.42
CA LEU A 180 -25.26 -11.26 -17.97
C LEU A 180 -24.32 -11.82 -16.91
N LEU A 181 -24.21 -11.10 -15.79
CA LEU A 181 -23.26 -11.35 -14.71
C LEU A 181 -23.87 -10.87 -13.40
N ASP A 182 -23.89 -11.76 -12.39
CA ASP A 182 -24.25 -11.44 -11.00
C ASP A 182 -23.12 -11.90 -10.07
N GLU A 183 -22.38 -10.93 -9.51
CA GLU A 183 -21.23 -11.18 -8.66
C GLU A 183 -21.23 -10.23 -7.47
N ILE A 184 -20.75 -10.73 -6.33
CA ILE A 184 -20.47 -9.91 -5.14
C ILE A 184 -18.96 -9.95 -4.90
N SER A 185 -18.31 -8.79 -4.96
CA SER A 185 -16.91 -8.63 -4.61
C SER A 185 -16.74 -8.37 -3.11
N LEU A 186 -15.96 -9.23 -2.45
CA LEU A 186 -15.55 -9.05 -1.05
C LEU A 186 -14.23 -8.27 -0.94
N LEU A 187 -13.46 -8.18 -2.03
CA LEU A 187 -12.32 -7.28 -2.14
C LEU A 187 -12.81 -5.87 -2.48
N ALA A 188 -13.49 -5.27 -1.50
CA ALA A 188 -14.05 -3.94 -1.58
C ALA A 188 -13.63 -3.11 -0.37
N ALA A 189 -13.48 -1.80 -0.59
CA ALA A 189 -13.09 -0.84 0.43
C ALA A 189 -13.86 0.48 0.26
N ASN A 190 -14.16 1.11 1.40
CA ASN A 190 -14.64 2.49 1.48
C ASN A 190 -13.73 3.24 2.47
N ASN A 191 -13.51 4.54 2.23
CA ASN A 191 -12.67 5.37 3.10
C ASN A 191 -13.49 6.34 3.97
N VAL A 192 -14.81 6.15 4.04
CA VAL A 192 -15.69 6.97 4.88
C VAL A 192 -15.76 6.34 6.26
N LEU A 193 -15.47 7.12 7.30
CA LEU A 193 -15.60 6.66 8.68
C LEU A 193 -17.07 6.66 9.10
N LYS A 194 -17.53 5.58 9.76
CA LYS A 194 -18.86 5.50 10.42
C LYS A 194 -20.06 5.75 9.48
N ASP A 195 -19.97 5.30 8.24
CA ASP A 195 -21.13 5.26 7.36
C ASP A 195 -22.00 4.02 7.65
N SER A 196 -23.29 4.10 7.35
CA SER A 196 -24.22 2.98 7.48
C SER A 196 -24.09 2.02 6.31
N LEU A 197 -22.90 1.47 6.10
CA LEU A 197 -22.59 0.54 5.00
C LEU A 197 -22.35 -0.87 5.53
N CYS A 198 -22.74 -1.86 4.74
CA CYS A 198 -22.38 -3.26 4.95
C CYS A 198 -20.87 -3.43 4.79
N ASP A 199 -20.19 -4.05 5.75
CA ASP A 199 -18.74 -4.27 5.68
C ASP A 199 -18.33 -5.19 4.51
N ALA A 200 -19.19 -6.14 4.12
CA ALA A 200 -18.90 -7.09 3.04
C ALA A 200 -19.10 -6.50 1.64
N CYS A 201 -20.25 -5.88 1.37
CA CYS A 201 -20.62 -5.43 0.00
C CYS A 201 -20.61 -3.91 -0.18
N SER A 202 -20.28 -3.14 0.87
CA SER A 202 -20.30 -1.67 0.88
C SER A 202 -21.63 -1.03 0.46
N SER A 203 -22.73 -1.79 0.41
CA SER A 203 -24.08 -1.25 0.17
C SER A 203 -24.64 -0.59 1.42
N VAL A 204 -25.49 0.41 1.23
CA VAL A 204 -26.19 1.08 2.35
C VAL A 204 -27.02 0.06 3.11
N LEU A 205 -26.84 0.00 4.42
CA LEU A 205 -27.59 -0.86 5.32
C LEU A 205 -29.07 -0.46 5.27
N PRO A 206 -29.99 -1.44 5.16
CA PRO A 206 -31.41 -1.15 5.23
C PRO A 206 -31.78 -0.57 6.61
N PRO A 207 -32.83 0.26 6.69
CA PRO A 207 -33.27 0.82 7.97
C PRO A 207 -33.51 -0.27 9.03
N LEU A 208 -33.16 0.03 10.29
CA LEU A 208 -33.38 -0.86 11.43
C LEU A 208 -34.85 -0.86 11.86
N THR A 209 -35.70 -1.50 11.06
CA THR A 209 -37.10 -1.81 11.39
C THR A 209 -37.23 -3.20 12.01
N ALA A 210 -38.42 -3.56 12.51
CA ALA A 210 -38.67 -4.89 13.09
C ALA A 210 -38.42 -6.05 12.10
N ASP A 211 -38.51 -5.78 10.79
CA ASP A 211 -38.27 -6.74 9.71
C ASP A 211 -36.87 -6.60 9.09
N SER A 212 -35.96 -5.88 9.77
CA SER A 212 -34.60 -5.66 9.26
C SER A 212 -33.84 -6.98 9.20
N LYS A 213 -33.16 -7.18 8.06
CA LYS A 213 -32.25 -8.31 7.87
C LYS A 213 -30.83 -8.01 8.33
N VAL A 214 -30.55 -6.77 8.76
CA VAL A 214 -29.21 -6.38 9.21
C VAL A 214 -28.80 -7.29 10.37
N VAL A 215 -27.61 -7.86 10.24
CA VAL A 215 -27.00 -8.70 11.27
C VAL A 215 -25.63 -8.14 11.63
N GLY A 216 -25.33 -8.11 12.92
CA GLY A 216 -23.98 -7.80 13.41
C GLY A 216 -23.13 -9.05 13.49
N CYS A 217 -21.81 -8.85 13.58
CA CYS A 217 -20.93 -9.92 14.03
C CYS A 217 -21.30 -10.32 15.48
N PRO A 218 -21.34 -11.61 15.85
CA PRO A 218 -21.60 -12.02 17.23
C PRO A 218 -20.45 -11.70 18.19
N ASP A 219 -19.24 -11.52 17.66
CA ASP A 219 -18.01 -11.39 18.44
C ASP A 219 -17.50 -9.95 18.53
N CYS A 220 -17.96 -9.02 17.69
CA CYS A 220 -17.60 -7.61 17.73
C CYS A 220 -18.80 -6.67 17.60
N ASP A 221 -18.72 -5.50 18.23
CA ASP A 221 -19.86 -4.59 18.39
C ASP A 221 -20.05 -3.59 17.22
N ASP A 222 -19.03 -3.42 16.38
CA ASP A 222 -18.95 -2.31 15.43
C ASP A 222 -19.22 -2.70 13.96
N ILE A 223 -19.22 -3.99 13.63
CA ILE A 223 -19.30 -4.45 12.24
C ILE A 223 -20.69 -5.01 11.93
N MET A 224 -21.33 -4.42 10.91
CA MET A 224 -22.68 -4.72 10.50
C MET A 224 -22.73 -5.20 9.04
N PHE A 225 -23.63 -6.16 8.78
CA PHE A 225 -23.82 -6.77 7.47
C PHE A 225 -25.24 -6.60 6.98
N CYS A 226 -25.40 -6.60 5.66
CA CYS A 226 -26.68 -6.44 4.98
C CYS A 226 -27.70 -7.52 5.39
N ASP A 227 -27.21 -8.76 5.51
CA ASP A 227 -27.93 -9.96 5.89
C ASP A 227 -26.95 -11.08 6.27
N THR A 228 -27.49 -12.26 6.61
CA THR A 228 -26.71 -13.45 6.97
C THR A 228 -25.77 -13.91 5.85
N THR A 229 -26.12 -13.69 4.58
CA THR A 229 -25.25 -14.04 3.44
C THR A 229 -23.99 -13.19 3.42
N CYS A 230 -24.15 -11.87 3.62
CA CYS A 230 -23.02 -10.94 3.77
C CYS A 230 -22.11 -11.35 4.96
N LEU A 231 -22.72 -11.71 6.09
CA LEU A 231 -21.99 -12.17 7.28
C LEU A 231 -21.22 -13.47 7.03
N GLU A 232 -21.87 -14.52 6.52
CA GLU A 232 -21.24 -15.82 6.25
C GLU A 232 -20.06 -15.68 5.28
N ARG A 233 -20.24 -14.94 4.19
CA ARG A 233 -19.16 -14.68 3.23
C ARG A 233 -17.99 -13.93 3.86
N ALA A 234 -18.26 -12.93 4.69
CA ALA A 234 -17.22 -12.20 5.40
C ALA A 234 -16.46 -13.11 6.38
N GLN A 235 -17.18 -13.95 7.13
CA GLN A 235 -16.59 -14.91 8.06
C GLN A 235 -15.69 -15.94 7.35
N ASP A 236 -16.12 -16.43 6.19
CA ASP A 236 -15.33 -17.39 5.42
C ASP A 236 -14.13 -16.73 4.73
N SER A 237 -14.21 -15.43 4.44
CA SER A 237 -13.28 -14.79 3.53
C SER A 237 -12.25 -13.88 4.17
N TYR A 238 -12.58 -13.05 5.17
CA TYR A 238 -11.64 -12.05 5.72
C TYR A 238 -11.86 -11.65 7.19
N HIS A 239 -13.09 -11.72 7.67
CA HIS A 239 -13.48 -11.09 8.93
C HIS A 239 -12.78 -11.67 10.16
N PRO A 240 -12.53 -12.99 10.27
CA PRO A 240 -11.83 -13.56 11.42
C PRO A 240 -10.45 -12.94 11.67
N ALA A 241 -9.73 -12.55 10.60
CA ALA A 241 -8.40 -11.94 10.72
C ALA A 241 -8.42 -10.49 11.23
N ILE A 242 -9.59 -9.83 11.23
CA ILE A 242 -9.74 -8.42 11.62
C ILE A 242 -10.82 -8.20 12.69
N CYS A 243 -11.46 -9.27 13.16
CA CYS A 243 -12.51 -9.20 14.15
C CYS A 243 -11.96 -8.61 15.47
N ASN A 244 -12.66 -7.66 16.07
CA ASN A 244 -12.23 -6.93 17.27
C ASN A 244 -10.88 -6.21 17.14
N THR A 245 -10.44 -5.91 15.93
CA THR A 245 -9.29 -5.05 15.67
C THR A 245 -9.78 -3.64 15.31
N ASP A 246 -8.98 -2.62 15.59
CA ASP A 246 -9.25 -1.23 15.20
C ASP A 246 -8.70 -0.90 13.80
N ILE A 247 -8.55 -1.93 12.95
CA ILE A 247 -8.01 -1.79 11.60
C ILE A 247 -8.91 -0.94 10.70
N ASP A 248 -10.20 -0.91 10.99
CA ASP A 248 -11.23 -0.14 10.30
C ASP A 248 -11.05 1.37 10.49
N THR A 249 -10.21 1.81 11.43
CA THR A 249 -9.84 3.22 11.64
C THR A 249 -8.69 3.67 10.74
N ILE A 250 -7.91 2.75 10.20
CA ILE A 250 -6.74 3.06 9.36
C ILE A 250 -7.23 3.68 8.04
N ALA A 251 -6.60 4.78 7.63
CA ALA A 251 -6.84 5.42 6.33
C ALA A 251 -8.30 5.85 6.07
N LYS A 252 -9.08 6.08 7.13
CA LYS A 252 -10.42 6.68 7.05
C LYS A 252 -10.35 8.20 7.11
N ASP A 253 -11.30 8.84 6.43
CA ASP A 253 -11.43 10.30 6.30
C ASP A 253 -10.11 11.03 5.97
N PRO A 254 -9.33 10.57 4.98
CA PRO A 254 -8.05 11.18 4.64
C PRO A 254 -8.25 12.57 4.00
N ASP A 255 -7.17 13.35 3.92
CA ASP A 255 -7.13 14.56 3.10
C ASP A 255 -7.62 14.24 1.68
N PRO A 256 -8.44 15.10 1.03
CA PRO A 256 -8.88 14.89 -0.34
C PRO A 256 -7.77 14.51 -1.34
N LYS A 257 -6.55 15.01 -1.17
CA LYS A 257 -5.37 14.70 -2.00
C LYS A 257 -4.85 13.26 -1.80
N GLU A 258 -5.18 12.64 -0.67
CA GLU A 258 -4.73 11.30 -0.26
C GLU A 258 -5.80 10.22 -0.45
N LYS A 259 -7.06 10.61 -0.71
CA LYS A 259 -8.20 9.68 -0.88
C LYS A 259 -7.93 8.48 -1.78
N PRO A 260 -7.34 8.62 -2.99
CA PRO A 260 -7.08 7.47 -3.85
C PRO A 260 -6.10 6.46 -3.24
N PHE A 261 -5.10 6.94 -2.51
CA PHE A 261 -4.05 6.13 -1.90
C PHE A 261 -4.54 5.42 -0.65
N ALA A 262 -5.38 6.11 0.15
CA ALA A 262 -6.07 5.50 1.27
C ALA A 262 -6.97 4.34 0.83
N LEU A 263 -7.69 4.48 -0.30
CA LEU A 263 -8.48 3.37 -0.85
C LEU A 263 -7.61 2.19 -1.26
N TYR A 264 -6.45 2.44 -1.88
CA TYR A 264 -5.50 1.38 -2.22
C TYR A 264 -4.97 0.65 -0.98
N LEU A 265 -4.58 1.38 0.07
CA LEU A 265 -4.16 0.80 1.34
C LEU A 265 -5.27 -0.06 1.97
N LEU A 266 -6.52 0.40 1.93
CA LEU A 266 -7.65 -0.36 2.44
C LEU A 266 -7.93 -1.64 1.62
N LEU A 267 -7.75 -1.59 0.29
CA LEU A 267 -7.85 -2.77 -0.56
C LEU A 267 -6.71 -3.77 -0.25
N ILE A 268 -5.48 -3.30 -0.05
CA ILE A 268 -4.38 -4.14 0.43
C ILE A 268 -4.74 -4.76 1.78
N GLY A 269 -5.24 -3.97 2.73
CA GLY A 269 -5.64 -4.48 4.04
C GLY A 269 -6.73 -5.54 3.95
N ARG A 270 -7.73 -5.35 3.08
CA ARG A 270 -8.75 -6.36 2.79
C ARG A 270 -8.13 -7.62 2.18
N ALA A 271 -7.22 -7.50 1.22
CA ALA A 271 -6.52 -8.65 0.64
C ALA A 271 -5.67 -9.40 1.68
N LEU A 272 -4.94 -8.70 2.55
CA LEU A 272 -4.15 -9.33 3.61
C LEU A 272 -5.05 -10.06 4.61
N ALA A 273 -6.17 -9.46 5.02
CA ALA A 273 -7.17 -10.11 5.85
C ALA A 273 -7.78 -11.35 5.18
N MET A 274 -7.98 -11.28 3.86
CA MET A 274 -8.45 -12.42 3.08
C MET A 274 -7.44 -13.56 3.07
N ALA A 275 -6.19 -13.24 2.78
CA ALA A 275 -5.07 -14.20 2.76
C ALA A 275 -4.91 -14.89 4.12
N ALA A 276 -4.94 -14.12 5.20
CA ALA A 276 -4.82 -14.63 6.57
C ALA A 276 -5.98 -15.56 6.95
N THR A 277 -7.23 -15.16 6.64
CA THR A 277 -8.43 -15.96 6.95
C THR A 277 -8.45 -17.27 6.15
N GLN A 278 -8.15 -17.18 4.86
CA GLN A 278 -8.17 -18.33 3.94
C GLN A 278 -6.90 -19.18 4.02
N GLN A 279 -5.89 -18.73 4.78
CA GLN A 279 -4.60 -19.39 4.97
C GLN A 279 -3.88 -19.65 3.63
N VAL A 280 -3.88 -18.63 2.77
CA VAL A 280 -3.18 -18.64 1.48
C VAL A 280 -2.18 -17.49 1.40
N HIS A 281 -1.19 -17.61 0.53
CA HIS A 281 -0.29 -16.50 0.25
C HIS A 281 -1.07 -15.33 -0.38
N PRO A 282 -0.81 -14.05 -0.05
CA PRO A 282 -1.58 -12.93 -0.60
C PRO A 282 -1.64 -12.87 -2.13
N LEU A 283 -0.53 -13.19 -2.81
CA LEU A 283 -0.49 -13.27 -4.29
C LEU A 283 -1.20 -14.50 -4.88
N GLU A 284 -1.67 -15.43 -4.05
CA GLU A 284 -2.44 -16.61 -4.46
C GLU A 284 -3.96 -16.41 -4.33
N LEU A 285 -4.41 -15.28 -3.77
CA LEU A 285 -5.84 -14.94 -3.73
C LEU A 285 -6.40 -14.83 -5.14
N LYS A 286 -7.52 -15.49 -5.41
CA LYS A 286 -8.11 -15.54 -6.75
C LYS A 286 -8.54 -14.16 -7.27
N GLU A 287 -8.88 -13.26 -6.35
CA GLU A 287 -9.29 -11.88 -6.63
C GLU A 287 -8.15 -11.01 -7.15
N VAL A 288 -6.89 -11.35 -6.82
CA VAL A 288 -5.71 -10.57 -7.20
C VAL A 288 -4.79 -11.30 -8.16
N LYS A 289 -4.63 -12.62 -8.04
CA LYS A 289 -3.63 -13.41 -8.76
C LYS A 289 -3.64 -13.20 -10.29
N TYR A 290 -4.83 -12.99 -10.86
CA TYR A 290 -5.02 -12.87 -12.32
C TYR A 290 -5.21 -11.43 -12.81
N ILE A 291 -5.16 -10.44 -11.90
CA ILE A 291 -5.10 -9.04 -12.31
C ILE A 291 -3.78 -8.77 -13.00
N TRP A 292 -3.73 -7.69 -13.76
CA TRP A 292 -2.50 -7.28 -14.39
C TRP A 292 -1.76 -6.29 -13.48
N GLY A 293 -0.43 -6.21 -13.60
CA GLY A 293 0.36 -5.30 -12.75
C GLY A 293 0.70 -3.95 -13.37
N ASP A 294 0.85 -3.86 -14.70
CA ASP A 294 1.24 -2.62 -15.40
C ASP A 294 0.92 -2.70 -16.90
N PHE A 295 0.83 -1.55 -17.57
CA PHE A 295 0.63 -1.41 -19.04
C PHE A 295 1.90 -1.69 -19.85
N LEU A 296 3.05 -1.80 -19.18
CA LEU A 296 4.36 -1.94 -19.83
C LEU A 296 4.97 -3.32 -19.55
N PRO A 297 5.59 -3.96 -20.55
CA PRO A 297 6.39 -5.15 -20.31
C PRO A 297 7.48 -4.86 -19.27
N SER A 298 7.62 -5.70 -18.24
CA SER A 298 8.68 -5.50 -17.23
C SER A 298 10.09 -5.45 -17.83
N ALA A 299 10.30 -6.18 -18.94
CA ALA A 299 11.53 -6.13 -19.73
C ALA A 299 11.85 -4.73 -20.29
N SER A 300 10.84 -3.94 -20.68
CA SER A 300 11.06 -2.59 -21.22
C SER A 300 11.46 -1.57 -20.16
N ASN A 301 11.21 -1.88 -18.87
CA ASN A 301 11.60 -1.06 -17.72
C ASN A 301 12.76 -1.68 -16.91
N THR A 302 13.46 -2.67 -17.47
CA THR A 302 14.61 -3.30 -16.81
C THR A 302 15.80 -2.33 -16.80
N ILE A 303 16.32 -2.04 -15.61
CA ILE A 303 17.58 -1.31 -15.45
C ILE A 303 18.75 -2.30 -15.35
N PRO A 304 19.95 -1.94 -15.84
CA PRO A 304 21.14 -2.73 -15.56
C PRO A 304 21.32 -2.91 -14.06
N LEU A 305 21.76 -4.10 -13.62
CA LEU A 305 22.14 -4.36 -12.22
C LEU A 305 23.49 -3.70 -11.90
N SER A 306 23.54 -2.37 -12.04
CA SER A 306 24.70 -1.52 -11.76
C SER A 306 24.32 -0.52 -10.67
N PRO A 307 25.18 -0.29 -9.66
CA PRO A 307 24.97 0.78 -8.67
C PRO A 307 24.84 2.18 -9.30
N ASN A 308 25.33 2.34 -10.54
CA ASN A 308 25.26 3.59 -11.31
C ASN A 308 24.16 3.56 -12.38
N ALA A 309 23.27 2.56 -12.37
CA ALA A 309 22.15 2.54 -13.29
C ALA A 309 21.30 3.80 -13.07
N GLY A 310 21.01 4.50 -14.18
CA GLY A 310 20.09 5.63 -14.15
C GLY A 310 18.67 5.19 -13.78
N PRO A 311 17.77 6.15 -13.55
CA PRO A 311 16.36 5.81 -13.34
C PRO A 311 15.81 5.02 -14.54
N PRO A 312 14.85 4.12 -14.31
CA PRO A 312 14.13 3.45 -15.38
C PRO A 312 13.59 4.43 -16.43
N PRO A 313 13.47 4.00 -17.70
CA PRO A 313 12.99 4.87 -18.77
C PRO A 313 11.56 5.35 -18.54
N THR A 314 10.72 4.54 -17.86
CA THR A 314 9.33 4.89 -17.58
C THR A 314 8.94 4.49 -16.15
N TRP A 315 8.39 5.43 -15.39
CA TRP A 315 7.72 5.18 -14.11
C TRP A 315 6.23 5.41 -14.27
N THR A 316 5.44 4.38 -13.94
CA THR A 316 4.00 4.34 -14.20
C THR A 316 3.18 4.13 -12.94
N LEU A 317 3.77 3.56 -11.89
CA LEU A 317 3.03 3.16 -10.70
C LEU A 317 3.13 4.22 -9.61
N PRO A 318 2.00 4.69 -9.06
CA PRO A 318 1.99 5.63 -7.94
C PRO A 318 2.60 4.99 -6.69
N PHE A 319 3.36 5.77 -5.92
CA PHE A 319 4.00 5.31 -4.71
C PHE A 319 4.01 6.37 -3.62
N SER A 320 3.83 5.97 -2.36
CA SER A 320 4.12 6.80 -1.20
C SER A 320 4.65 5.93 -0.07
N PHE A 321 5.54 6.46 0.77
CA PHE A 321 5.99 5.72 1.95
C PHE A 321 4.82 5.32 2.86
N SER A 322 3.87 6.25 3.05
CA SER A 322 2.68 6.03 3.88
C SER A 322 1.84 4.84 3.40
N SER A 323 1.47 4.81 2.12
CA SER A 323 0.48 3.84 1.62
C SER A 323 1.08 2.52 1.16
N ASN A 324 2.38 2.49 0.80
CA ASN A 324 3.04 1.32 0.24
C ASN A 324 4.00 0.62 1.21
N ILE A 325 4.37 1.28 2.32
CA ILE A 325 5.33 0.74 3.30
C ILE A 325 4.73 0.78 4.70
N SER A 326 4.56 1.95 5.30
CA SER A 326 4.18 2.03 6.73
C SER A 326 2.73 1.60 6.98
N GLY A 327 1.81 1.94 6.08
CA GLY A 327 0.40 1.57 6.17
C GLY A 327 0.20 0.06 6.15
N PRO A 328 0.69 -0.67 5.13
CA PRO A 328 0.58 -2.13 5.10
C PRO A 328 1.24 -2.81 6.31
N LEU A 329 2.39 -2.31 6.78
CA LEU A 329 3.02 -2.82 8.00
C LEU A 329 2.15 -2.58 9.24
N HIS A 330 1.50 -1.42 9.35
CA HIS A 330 0.59 -1.13 10.46
C HIS A 330 -0.67 -2.01 10.41
N VAL A 331 -1.19 -2.29 9.21
CA VAL A 331 -2.29 -3.24 9.00
C VAL A 331 -1.90 -4.63 9.53
N LEU A 332 -0.72 -5.14 9.16
CA LEU A 332 -0.22 -6.44 9.64
C LEU A 332 -0.03 -6.47 11.17
N GLU A 333 0.50 -5.39 11.74
CA GLU A 333 0.61 -5.22 13.20
C GLU A 333 -0.76 -5.31 13.89
N LYS A 334 -1.79 -4.66 13.35
CA LYS A 334 -3.16 -4.75 13.89
C LYS A 334 -3.79 -6.13 13.77
N MET A 335 -3.36 -6.91 12.79
CA MET A 335 -3.77 -8.31 12.59
C MET A 335 -2.96 -9.30 13.45
N ASP A 336 -2.05 -8.82 14.31
CA ASP A 336 -1.14 -9.65 15.11
C ASP A 336 -0.24 -10.57 14.26
N ILE A 337 0.16 -10.08 13.08
CA ILE A 337 1.08 -10.80 12.19
C ILE A 337 2.51 -10.28 12.41
N ASP A 338 3.37 -11.16 12.94
CA ASP A 338 4.81 -10.88 13.05
C ASP A 338 5.50 -10.98 11.68
N ILE A 339 5.71 -9.81 11.07
CA ILE A 339 6.38 -9.67 9.77
C ILE A 339 7.75 -10.34 9.70
N PHE A 340 8.49 -10.44 10.81
CA PHE A 340 9.83 -11.03 10.81
C PHE A 340 9.77 -12.55 10.90
N ALA A 341 8.69 -13.11 11.44
CA ALA A 341 8.44 -14.54 11.49
C ALA A 341 7.77 -15.06 10.21
N SER A 342 7.13 -14.20 9.43
CA SER A 342 6.32 -14.57 8.24
C SER A 342 6.78 -13.90 6.94
N LEU A 343 8.09 -13.67 6.77
CA LEU A 343 8.66 -13.00 5.59
C LEU A 343 8.39 -13.76 4.28
N ASP A 344 8.24 -15.07 4.31
CA ASP A 344 7.87 -15.87 3.14
C ASP A 344 6.45 -15.58 2.63
N THR A 345 5.59 -14.97 3.46
CA THR A 345 4.18 -14.69 3.16
C THR A 345 3.84 -13.21 3.10
N TYR A 346 4.47 -12.38 3.95
CA TYR A 346 4.08 -10.99 4.18
C TYR A 346 5.24 -9.98 4.06
N ASP A 347 6.28 -10.29 3.28
CA ASP A 347 7.38 -9.36 3.02
C ASP A 347 6.94 -8.19 2.12
N LEU A 348 7.69 -7.08 2.16
CA LEU A 348 7.43 -5.81 1.48
C LEU A 348 7.22 -5.95 -0.01
N TRP A 349 7.94 -6.89 -0.65
CA TRP A 349 7.78 -7.11 -2.09
C TRP A 349 6.41 -7.73 -2.43
N VAL A 350 5.80 -8.49 -1.51
CA VAL A 350 4.52 -9.19 -1.73
C VAL A 350 3.40 -8.18 -1.94
N PHE A 351 3.25 -7.20 -1.04
CA PHE A 351 2.17 -6.21 -1.15
C PHE A 351 2.47 -5.04 -2.11
N ASN A 352 3.68 -5.01 -2.68
CA ASN A 352 4.03 -4.09 -3.77
C ASN A 352 4.04 -4.77 -5.16
N THR A 353 3.77 -6.08 -5.22
CA THR A 353 3.57 -6.86 -6.46
C THR A 353 2.09 -6.87 -6.82
#